data_AF-A0A259HC30-F1
#
_entry.id   AF-A0A259HC30-F1
#
_cell.length_a   1.000
_cell.length_b   1.000
_cell.length_c   1.000
_cell.angle_alpha   90.00
_cell.angle_beta   90.00
_cell.angle_gamma   90.00
#
_symmetry.space_group_name_H-M   'P 1'
#
loop_
_entity.id
_entity.type
_entity.pdbx_description
1 polymer ?
#
loop_
_entity_poly.entity_id
_entity_poly.type
_entity_poly.pdbx_seq_one_letter_code
_entity_poly.pdbx_strand_id
1 'polypeptide(L)' 'MPPSHLPEQASLFLDFDGTLVDLIDRPDAVQVTDRVRALIAALCTRLDGRLAIVTGREAAFVRAQL' A
#
# COMPACT_ATOMS: atom_id res chain seq x y z
N MET A 1 -11.44 -13.25 -1.40
CA MET A 1 -11.14 -12.85 -0.01
C MET A 1 -9.64 -12.98 0.21
N PRO A 2 -8.98 -12.03 0.90
CA PRO A 2 -7.57 -12.16 1.25
C PRO A 2 -7.35 -13.32 2.24
N PRO A 3 -6.14 -13.91 2.30
CA PRO A 3 -5.84 -15.00 3.22
C PRO A 3 -5.92 -14.53 4.68
N SER A 4 -6.45 -15.37 5.57
CA SER A 4 -6.57 -15.06 7.01
C SER A 4 -5.21 -15.06 7.74
N HIS A 5 -4.22 -15.74 7.18
CA HIS A 5 -2.85 -15.78 7.68
C HIS A 5 -1.85 -15.69 6.54
N LEU A 6 -0.72 -15.04 6.80
CA LEU A 6 0.41 -15.01 5.87
C LEU A 6 1.43 -16.07 6.29
N PRO A 7 2.05 -16.79 5.34
CA PRO A 7 3.25 -17.57 5.61
C PRO A 7 4.34 -16.74 6.28
N GLU A 8 5.19 -17.36 7.12
CA GLU A 8 6.24 -16.65 7.88
C GLU A 8 7.18 -15.81 7.00
N GLN A 9 7.50 -16.30 5.81
CA GLN A 9 8.39 -15.64 4.85
C GLN A 9 7.65 -15.07 3.64
N ALA A 10 6.35 -14.76 3.80
CA ALA A 10 5.59 -14.16 2.73
C ALA A 10 6.18 -12.81 2.30
N SER A 11 6.08 -12.55 1.00
CA SER A 11 6.21 -11.21 0.44
C SER A 11 4.81 -10.71 0.07
N LEU A 12 4.49 -9.48 0.43
CA LEU A 12 3.19 -8.87 0.18
C LEU A 12 3.31 -7.85 -0.95
N PHE A 13 2.45 -7.99 -1.95
CA PHE A 13 2.32 -7.07 -3.06
C PHE A 13 0.93 -6.47 -3.01
N LEU A 14 0.84 -5.16 -2.84
CA LEU A 14 -0.43 -4.44 -2.75
C LEU A 14 -0.59 -3.54 -3.94
N ASP A 15 -1.78 -3.55 -4.52
CA ASP A 15 -2.21 -2.50 -5.42
C ASP A 15 -2.50 -1.20 -4.63
N PHE A 16 -2.54 -0.05 -5.30
CA PHE A 16 -2.77 1.25 -4.69
C PHE A 16 -4.21 1.73 -4.92
N ASP A 17 -4.59 2.03 -6.17
CA ASP A 17 -5.87 2.64 -6.51
C ASP A 17 -7.02 1.63 -6.40
N GLY A 18 -8.05 1.95 -5.62
CA GLY A 18 -9.14 1.01 -5.33
C GLY A 18 -8.75 -0.10 -4.33
N THR A 19 -7.53 -0.07 -3.78
CA THR A 19 -7.05 -1.02 -2.78
C THR A 19 -6.62 -0.34 -1.47
N LEU A 20 -5.65 0.56 -1.54
CA LEU A 20 -5.16 1.34 -0.38
C LEU A 20 -5.84 2.71 -0.27
N VAL A 21 -6.32 3.21 -1.39
CA VAL A 21 -7.05 4.47 -1.52
C VAL A 21 -8.25 4.24 -2.42
N ASP A 22 -9.29 5.07 -2.28
CA ASP A 22 -10.44 4.98 -3.16
C ASP A 22 -10.09 5.39 -4.59
N LEU A 23 -10.72 4.73 -5.56
CA LEU A 23 -10.64 5.16 -6.94
C LEU A 23 -11.52 6.40 -7.12
N ILE A 24 -10.89 7.54 -7.45
CA ILE A 24 -11.58 8.82 -7.63
C ILE A 24 -11.28 9.42 -9.01
N ASP A 25 -12.21 10.24 -9.52
CA ASP A 25 -12.13 10.86 -10.86
C ASP A 25 -10.91 11.75 -11.05
N ARG A 26 -10.37 12.32 -9.97
CA ARG A 26 -9.16 13.14 -9.95
C ARG A 26 -8.03 12.42 -9.22
N PRO A 27 -7.31 11.52 -9.91
CA PRO A 27 -6.31 10.66 -9.26
C PRO A 27 -5.19 11.47 -8.58
N ASP A 28 -4.81 12.62 -9.11
CA ASP A 28 -3.81 13.53 -8.55
C ASP A 28 -4.22 14.17 -7.21
N ALA A 29 -5.52 14.23 -6.92
CA ALA A 29 -6.05 14.76 -5.67
C ALA A 29 -6.13 13.72 -4.53
N VAL A 30 -5.77 12.46 -4.81
CA VAL A 30 -5.79 11.40 -3.79
C VAL A 30 -4.83 11.75 -2.66
N GLN A 31 -5.33 11.65 -1.42
CA GLN A 31 -4.53 11.70 -0.22
C GLN A 31 -4.66 10.40 0.55
N VAL A 32 -3.53 9.77 0.86
CA VAL A 32 -3.53 8.61 1.75
C VAL A 32 -3.90 9.08 3.16
N THR A 33 -4.70 8.30 3.88
CA THR A 33 -5.03 8.61 5.28
C THR A 33 -3.87 8.24 6.22
N ASP A 34 -3.76 8.92 7.36
CA ASP A 34 -2.72 8.59 8.36
C ASP A 34 -2.82 7.14 8.86
N ARG A 35 -4.04 6.61 8.91
CA ARG A 35 -4.29 5.21 9.27
C ARG A 35 -3.63 4.25 8.27
N VAL A 36 -3.76 4.52 6.96
CA VAL A 36 -3.15 3.67 5.93
C VAL A 36 -1.63 3.81 5.96
N ARG A 37 -1.10 5.02 6.11
CA ARG A 37 0.35 5.24 6.31
C ARG A 37 0.90 4.41 7.48
N ALA A 38 0.26 4.50 8.65
CA ALA A 38 0.65 3.75 9.83
C ALA A 38 0.57 2.22 9.62
N LEU A 39 -0.46 1.75 8.90
CA LEU A 39 -0.60 0.33 8.58
C LEU A 39 0.51 -0.17 7.65
N ILE A 40 0.84 0.59 6.59
CA ILE A 40 1.92 0.24 5.66
C ILE A 40 3.26 0.22 6.39
N ALA A 41 3.55 1.20 7.25
CA ALA A 41 4.75 1.20 8.08
C ALA A 41 4.83 -0.05 8.98
N ALA A 42 3.75 -0.41 9.66
CA ALA A 42 3.70 -1.60 10.50
C ALA A 42 3.88 -2.90 9.70
N LEU A 43 3.30 -2.98 8.50
CA LEU A 43 3.47 -4.13 7.61
C LEU A 43 4.90 -4.24 7.07
N CYS A 44 5.54 -3.12 6.71
CA CYS A 44 6.95 -3.09 6.33
C CYS A 44 7.84 -3.67 7.44
N THR A 45 7.63 -3.26 8.70
CA THR A 45 8.38 -3.81 9.84
C THR A 45 8.10 -5.30 10.05
N ARG A 46 6.83 -5.71 10.04
CA ARG A 46 6.44 -7.11 10.32
C ARG A 46 6.90 -8.08 9.24
N LEU A 47 6.96 -7.62 7.99
CA LEU A 47 7.39 -8.42 6.84
C LEU A 47 8.89 -8.27 6.56
N ASP A 48 9.65 -7.60 7.43
CA ASP A 48 11.09 -7.41 7.27
C ASP A 48 11.43 -6.83 5.88
N GLY A 49 10.70 -5.78 5.50
CA GLY A 49 10.85 -5.10 4.20
C GLY A 49 10.25 -5.84 3.00
N ARG A 50 9.67 -7.04 3.16
CA ARG A 50 9.04 -7.81 2.07
C ARG A 50 7.63 -7.29 1.71
N LEU A 51 7.49 -5.97 1.56
CA LEU A 51 6.28 -5.30 1.09
C LEU A 51 6.61 -4.45 -0.14
N ALA A 52 5.83 -4.61 -1.19
CA ALA A 52 5.89 -3.78 -2.38
C ALA A 52 4.51 -3.24 -2.73
N ILE A 53 4.47 -1.99 -3.19
CA ILE A 53 3.27 -1.42 -3.80
C ILE A 53 3.46 -1.49 -5.31
N VAL A 54 2.48 -2.09 -5.99
CA VAL A 54 2.43 -2.25 -7.43
C VAL A 54 1.35 -1.32 -7.94
N THR A 55 1.71 -0.37 -8.79
CA THR A 55 0.77 0.66 -9.26
C THR A 55 1.15 1.10 -10.67
N GLY A 56 0.16 1.61 -11.42
CA GLY A 56 0.39 2.33 -12.66
C GLY A 56 0.80 3.80 -12.45
N ARG A 57 0.74 4.31 -11.21
CA ARG A 57 1.15 5.68 -10.88
C ARG A 57 2.66 5.82 -10.85
N GLU A 58 3.12 7.05 -11.00
CA GLU A 58 4.53 7.36 -10.79
C GLU A 58 4.96 7.02 -9.36
N ALA A 59 6.09 6.33 -9.24
CA ALA A 59 6.62 5.93 -7.94
C ALA A 59 6.88 7.13 -7.01
N ALA A 60 7.29 8.28 -7.56
CA ALA A 60 7.52 9.50 -6.79
C ALA A 60 6.22 10.02 -6.14
N PHE A 61 5.10 9.99 -6.87
CA PHE A 61 3.80 10.37 -6.35
C PHE A 61 3.41 9.49 -5.15
N VAL A 62 3.52 8.17 -5.29
CA VAL A 62 3.16 7.24 -4.21
C VAL A 62 4.09 7.36 -3.02
N ARG A 63 5.40 7.55 -3.23
CA ARG A 63 6.37 7.78 -2.15
C ARG A 63 6.10 9.05 -1.35
N ALA A 64 5.57 10.10 -1.98
CA ALA A 64 5.22 11.33 -1.27
C ALA A 64 3.99 11.18 -0.36
N GLN A 65 3.20 10.11 -0.55
CA GLN A 65 1.96 9.86 0.18
C GLN A 65 2.13 8.89 1.36
N LEU A 66 3.24 8.16 1.44
CA LEU A 66 3.47 7.05 2.36
C LEU A 66 4.60 7.30 3.36
#